data_AF-A0A959YYH0-F1
#
_entry.id   AF-A0A959YYH0-F1
#
_cell.length_a   1.000
_cell.length_b   1.000
_cell.length_c   1.000
_cell.angle_alpha   90.00
_cell.angle_beta   90.00
_cell.angle_gamma   90.00
#
_symmetry.space_group_name_H-M   'P 1'
#
loop_
_entity.id
_entity.type
_entity.pdbx_description
1 polymer ?
#
loop_
_entity_poly.entity_id
_entity_poly.type
_entity_poly.pdbx_seq_one_letter_code
_entity_poly.pdbx_strand_id
1 'polypeptide(L)' 'LLVVDREAGEVGEVNALDGTKRNPLLVVQHGEEEVLIPLADDLIEGIDAEEGILLVKLPPGLLDLNRGA' A
#
# COMPACT_ATOMS: atom_id res chain seq x y z
N LEU A 1 -10.32 -0.28 3.38
CA LEU A 1 -9.32 -1.08 4.12
C LEU A 1 -8.10 -0.20 4.26
N LEU A 2 -7.63 0.05 5.48
CA LEU A 2 -6.52 0.98 5.73
C LEU A 2 -5.20 0.26 5.51
N VAL A 3 -4.27 0.88 4.80
CA VAL A 3 -2.91 0.37 4.60
C VAL A 3 -1.98 1.08 5.58
N VAL A 4 -1.30 0.29 6.40
CA VAL A 4 -0.35 0.79 7.40
C VAL A 4 0.99 0.13 7.15
N ASP A 5 1.99 0.96 6.89
CA ASP A 5 3.38 0.54 6.83
C ASP A 5 3.99 0.49 8.24
N ARG A 6 4.81 -0.54 8.47
CA ARG A 6 5.45 -0.77 9.77
C ARG A 6 6.39 0.37 10.20
N GLU A 7 7.04 1.05 9.26
CA GLU A 7 8.05 2.09 9.55
C GLU A 7 7.51 3.50 9.30
N ALA A 8 6.78 3.70 8.20
CA ALA A 8 6.21 4.98 7.78
C ALA A 8 4.83 5.28 8.42
N GLY A 9 4.14 4.27 8.98
CA GLY A 9 2.82 4.44 9.58
C GLY A 9 1.70 4.42 8.55
N GLU A 10 0.68 5.25 8.75
CA GLU A 10 -0.50 5.26 7.87
C GLU A 10 -0.13 5.67 6.43
N VAL A 11 -0.42 4.78 5.48
CA VAL A 11 -0.19 5.01 4.05
C VAL A 11 -1.44 5.53 3.36
N GLY A 12 -2.63 5.06 3.76
CA GLY A 12 -3.91 5.51 3.21
C GLY A 12 -4.90 4.37 3.03
N GLU A 13 -5.98 4.61 2.28
CA GLU A 13 -7.04 3.61 2.10
C GLU A 13 -6.96 2.90 0.74
N VAL A 14 -7.16 1.59 0.72
CA VAL A 14 -7.29 0.84 -0.53
C VAL A 14 -8.49 1.34 -1.31
N ASN A 15 -8.23 1.86 -2.51
CA ASN A 15 -9.24 2.34 -3.45
C ASN A 15 -9.53 1.28 -4.53
N ALA A 16 -8.48 0.68 -5.11
CA ALA A 16 -8.61 -0.27 -6.21
C ALA A 16 -7.44 -1.27 -6.30
N LEU A 17 -7.60 -2.26 -7.19
CA LEU A 17 -6.52 -3.14 -7.66
C LEU A 17 -6.29 -2.86 -9.14
N ASP A 18 -5.03 -2.63 -9.50
CA ASP A 18 -4.56 -2.36 -10.86
C ASP A 18 -3.44 -3.35 -11.25
N GLY A 19 -2.77 -3.09 -12.36
CA GLY A 19 -1.65 -3.88 -12.87
C GLY A 19 -2.10 -5.12 -13.63
N THR A 20 -1.29 -6.18 -13.56
CA THR A 20 -1.56 -7.45 -14.26
C THR A 20 -1.58 -8.60 -13.27
N LYS A 21 -2.09 -9.77 -13.67
CA LYS A 21 -2.03 -10.97 -12.82
C LYS A 21 -0.62 -11.35 -12.35
N ARG A 22 0.42 -10.97 -13.10
CA ARG A 22 1.83 -11.22 -12.75
C ARG A 22 2.46 -10.11 -11.91
N ASN A 23 1.93 -8.90 -12.00
CA ASN A 23 2.40 -7.74 -11.24
C ASN A 23 1.17 -6.95 -10.77
N PRO A 24 0.44 -7.48 -9.77
CA PRO A 24 -0.71 -6.80 -9.20
C PRO A 24 -0.23 -5.57 -8.44
N LEU A 25 -0.95 -4.46 -8.61
CA LEU A 25 -0.69 -3.21 -7.89
C LEU A 25 -1.92 -2.86 -7.07
N LEU A 26 -1.72 -2.47 -5.82
CA LEU A 26 -2.74 -1.93 -4.94
C LEU A 26 -2.75 -0.41 -5.09
N VAL A 27 -3.91 0.15 -5.41
CA VAL A 27 -4.11 1.59 -5.50
C VAL A 27 -4.59 2.07 -4.14
N VAL A 28 -3.78 2.88 -3.48
CA VAL A 28 -4.04 3.42 -2.15
C VAL A 28 -4.24 4.93 -2.23
N GLN A 29 -5.40 5.41 -1.80
CA GLN A 29 -5.70 6.84 -1.73
C GLN A 29 -5.02 7.45 -0.50
N HIS A 30 -4.15 8.44 -0.71
CA HIS A 30 -3.51 9.23 0.33
C HIS A 30 -3.82 10.72 0.13
N GLY A 31 -4.86 11.21 0.80
CA GLY A 31 -5.33 12.59 0.58
C GLY A 31 -5.88 12.75 -0.84
N GLU A 32 -5.30 13.66 -1.64
CA GLU A 32 -5.68 13.88 -3.05
C GLU A 32 -4.83 13.05 -4.04
N GLU A 33 -3.81 12.35 -3.55
CA GLU A 33 -2.86 11.58 -4.35
C GLU A 33 -3.14 10.07 -4.28
N GLU A 34 -2.76 9.35 -5.33
CA GLU A 34 -2.82 7.89 -5.38
C GLU A 34 -1.42 7.29 -5.29
N VAL A 35 -1.26 6.30 -4.44
CA VAL A 35 0.00 5.55 -4.25
C VAL A 35 -0.19 4.14 -4.79
N LEU A 36 0.71 3.72 -5.69
CA LEU A 36 0.72 2.37 -6.22
C LEU A 36 1.69 1.50 -5.43
N ILE A 37 1.16 0.51 -4.73
CA ILE A 37 1.93 -0.43 -3.93
C ILE A 37 1.92 -1.79 -4.61
N PRO A 38 3.07 -2.39 -4.96
CA PRO A 38 3.10 -3.76 -5.47
C PRO A 38 2.49 -4.73 -4.47
N LEU A 39 1.53 -5.54 -4.90
CA LEU A 39 0.93 -6.57 -4.07
C LEU A 39 1.81 -7.84 -4.12
N ALA A 40 3.03 -7.73 -3.60
CA ALA A 40 3.98 -8.81 -3.47
C ALA A 40 3.90 -9.41 -2.06
N ASP A 41 3.93 -10.74 -1.96
CA ASP A 41 3.79 -11.45 -0.68
C ASP A 41 4.86 -11.01 0.35
N ASP A 42 6.08 -10.73 -0.09
CA ASP A 42 7.17 -10.23 0.78
C ASP A 42 6.91 -8.85 1.39
N LEU A 43 5.96 -8.08 0.85
CA LEU A 43 5.59 -6.76 1.38
C LEU A 43 4.41 -6.83 2.36
N ILE A 44 3.65 -7.93 2.37
CA ILE A 44 2.47 -8.09 3.21
C ILE A 44 2.90 -8.78 4.51
N GLU A 45 2.88 -8.05 5.63
CA GLU A 45 3.17 -8.61 6.96
C GLU A 45 1.93 -9.28 7.55
N GLY A 46 0.73 -8.80 7.20
CA GLY A 46 -0.52 -9.41 7.65
C GLY A 46 -1.76 -8.58 7.36
N ILE A 47 -2.92 -9.14 7.68
CA ILE A 47 -4.22 -8.45 7.58
C ILE A 47 -4.90 -8.58 8.95
N ASP A 48 -5.24 -7.45 9.54
CA ASP A 48 -6.18 -7.38 10.65
C ASP A 48 -7.59 -7.22 10.08
N ALA A 49 -8.35 -8.31 10.06
CA ALA A 49 -9.69 -8.31 9.49
C ALA A 49 -10.73 -7.69 10.43
N GLU A 50 -10.45 -7.60 11.73
CA GLU A 50 -11.37 -6.99 12.70
C GLU A 50 -11.35 -5.47 12.56
N GLU A 51 -10.15 -4.90 12.48
CA GLU A 51 -9.96 -3.45 12.31
C GLU A 51 -9.96 -3.01 10.84
N GLY A 52 -9.87 -3.95 9.89
CA GLY A 52 -9.81 -3.65 8.46
C GLY A 52 -8.50 -2.96 8.06
N ILE A 53 -7.37 -3.47 8.57
CA ILE A 53 -6.02 -2.95 8.34
C ILE A 53 -5.17 -3.98 7.58
N LEU A 54 -4.49 -3.55 6.52
CA LEU A 54 -3.43 -4.30 5.84
C LEU A 54 -2.09 -3.76 6.35
N LEU A 55 -1.36 -4.60 7.05
CA LEU A 55 -0.02 -4.31 7.53
C LEU A 55 0.98 -4.67 6.43
N VAL A 56 1.76 -3.67 6.01
CA VAL A 56 2.80 -3.83 5.00
C VAL A 56 4.16 -3.43 5.55
N LYS A 57 5.20 -3.90 4.87
CA LYS A 57 6.58 -3.44 5.05
C LYS A 57 7.15 -3.03 3.71
N LEU A 58 7.02 -1.75 3.41
CA LEU A 58 7.49 -1.15 2.18
C LEU A 58 8.99 -0.88 2.28
N PRO A 59 9.77 -1.13 1.21
CA PRO A 59 11.16 -0.72 1.17
C PRO A 59 11.28 0.80 1.27
N PRO A 60 12.34 1.30 1.93
CA PRO A 60 12.55 2.73 2.10
C PRO A 60 12.63 3.42 0.74
N GLY A 61 11.98 4.59 0.62
CA GLY A 61 11.94 5.37 -0.62
C GLY A 61 10.81 4.99 -1.60
N LEU A 62 10.07 3.90 -1.38
CA LEU A 62 8.96 3.52 -2.27
C LEU A 62 7.82 4.54 -2.23
N LEU A 63 7.49 5.04 -1.03
CA LEU A 63 6.46 6.07 -0.86
C LEU A 63 6.91 7.42 -1.41
N ASP A 64 8.19 7.77 -1.24
CA ASP A 64 8.77 9.01 -1.78
C ASP A 64 8.76 9.04 -3.30
N LEU A 65 8.95 7.89 -3.97
CA LEU A 65 8.89 7.80 -5.43
C LEU A 65 7.49 8.11 -6.00
N ASN A 66 6.43 7.82 -5.24
CA ASN A 66 5.04 8.07 -5.66
C ASN A 66 4.61 9.53 -5.41
N ARG A 67 5.23 10.24 -4.45
CA ARG A 67 4.93 11.65 -4.11
C ARG A 67 5.72 12.67 -4.93
N GLY A 68 6.52 12.21 -5.89
CA GLY A 68 7.40 13.04 -6.71
C GLY A 68 6.83 13.29 -8.10
N ALA A 69 5.93 14.26 -8.24
CA ALA A 69 5.64 14.97 -9.51
C ALA A 69 5.23 16.43 -9.25
#